data_AF-A0A819MAF8-F1
#
_entry.id   AF-A0A819MAF8-F1
#
_cell.length_a   1.000
_cell.length_b   1.000
_cell.length_c   1.000
_cell.angle_alpha   90.00
_cell.angle_beta   90.00
_cell.angle_gamma   90.00
#
_symmetry.space_group_name_H-M   'P 1'
#
loop_
_entity.id
_entity.type
_entity.pdbx_description
1 polymer ?
#
loop_
_entity_poly.entity_id
_entity_poly.type
_entity_poly.pdbx_seq_one_letter_code
_entity_poly.pdbx_strand_id
1 'polypeptide(L)' 'VIQIFYPFSQQLYPDEFPGLDPNDCPRDIAKHRLSKKSAERQRALATRCKNAPYPDKYGHYREVSIVQIKHHWWWK' A
#
# COMPACT_ATOMS: atom_id res chain seq x y z
N VAL A 1 10.04 30.79 -16.27
CA VAL A 1 9.94 29.34 -15.97
C VAL A 1 9.11 29.20 -14.72
N ILE A 2 8.10 28.33 -14.70
CA ILE A 2 7.27 28.07 -13.51
C ILE A 2 7.52 26.63 -13.07
N GLN A 3 7.66 26.41 -11.78
CA GLN A 3 7.74 25.10 -11.15
C GLN A 3 6.46 24.84 -10.37
N ILE A 4 5.91 23.64 -10.52
CA ILE A 4 4.77 23.16 -9.73
C ILE A 4 5.21 21.90 -8.99
N PHE A 5 4.78 21.76 -7.74
CA PHE A 5 5.16 20.65 -6.87
C PHE A 5 3.90 19.89 -6.48
N TYR A 6 3.95 18.57 -6.64
CA TYR A 6 2.83 17.70 -6.31
C TYR A 6 2.55 17.75 -4.79
N PRO A 7 1.36 18.23 -4.36
CA PRO A 7 1.10 18.54 -2.96
C PRO A 7 0.84 17.31 -2.10
N PHE A 8 0.70 16.12 -2.70
CA PHE A 8 0.37 14.87 -1.99
C PHE A 8 1.48 13.82 -2.11
N SER A 9 2.73 14.27 -2.14
CA SER A 9 3.88 13.39 -2.23
C SER A 9 4.16 12.66 -0.91
N GLN A 10 4.82 11.51 -0.98
CA GLN A 10 5.33 10.77 0.18
C GLN A 10 6.27 11.61 1.03
N GLN A 11 6.98 12.58 0.44
CA GLN A 11 7.83 13.51 1.21
C GLN A 11 7.02 14.39 2.16
N LEU A 12 5.81 14.79 1.75
CA LEU A 12 4.92 15.63 2.55
C LEU A 12 4.07 14.80 3.52
N TYR A 13 3.81 13.54 3.19
CA TYR A 13 3.01 12.60 3.96
C TYR A 13 3.83 11.35 4.31
N PRO A 14 4.85 11.42 5.18
CA PRO A 14 5.74 10.29 5.42
C PRO A 14 5.04 9.09 6.06
N ASP A 15 4.16 9.34 7.04
CA ASP A 15 3.60 8.33 7.95
C ASP A 15 2.07 8.20 7.86
N GLU A 16 1.45 8.72 6.80
CA GLU A 16 0.00 8.66 6.60
C GLU A 16 -0.36 8.58 5.12
N PHE A 17 -1.59 8.15 4.80
CA PHE A 17 -2.08 8.14 3.42
C PHE A 17 -2.08 9.58 2.84
N PRO A 18 -1.54 9.82 1.63
CA PRO A 18 -1.18 8.84 0.59
C PRO A 18 0.24 8.25 0.65
N GLY A 19 1.10 8.70 1.56
CA GLY A 19 2.39 8.08 1.82
C GLY A 19 2.30 6.78 2.62
N LEU A 20 3.30 6.45 3.45
CA LEU A 20 3.39 5.13 4.10
C LEU A 20 2.72 5.13 5.46
N ASP A 21 1.52 4.57 5.58
CA ASP A 21 0.87 4.47 6.91
C ASP A 21 1.49 3.28 7.67
N PRO A 22 1.88 3.45 8.96
CA PRO A 22 2.37 2.35 9.78
C PRO A 22 1.42 1.14 9.88
N ASN A 23 0.13 1.35 9.61
CA ASN A 23 -0.90 0.32 9.64
C ASN A 23 -1.26 -0.23 8.25
N ASP A 24 -0.51 0.10 7.20
CA ASP A 24 -0.65 -0.56 5.90
C ASP A 24 -0.16 -2.01 5.96
N CYS A 25 -0.82 -2.86 5.19
CA CYS A 25 -0.38 -4.22 4.98
C CYS A 25 0.93 -4.21 4.17
N PRO A 26 1.93 -5.04 4.55
CA PRO A 26 3.13 -5.24 3.74
C PRO A 26 2.75 -5.73 2.35
N ARG A 27 3.43 -5.24 1.31
CA ARG A 27 3.21 -5.60 -0.10
C ARG A 27 3.06 -7.11 -0.29
N ASP A 28 4.07 -7.85 0.16
CA ASP A 28 4.15 -9.30 0.05
C ASP A 28 3.96 -9.93 1.44
N ILE A 29 2.74 -10.31 1.78
CA ILE A 29 2.52 -11.14 2.96
C ILE A 29 2.87 -12.58 2.58
N ALA A 30 4.00 -13.09 3.10
CA ALA A 30 4.61 -14.36 2.70
C ALA A 30 3.58 -15.51 2.52
N LYS A 31 3.32 -15.91 1.27
CA LYS A 31 2.46 -17.05 0.89
C LYS A 31 3.06 -18.43 1.25
N HIS A 32 4.24 -18.49 1.87
CA HIS A 32 5.18 -19.58 1.60
C HIS A 32 4.99 -20.91 2.35
N ARG A 33 3.90 -21.13 3.09
CA ARG A 33 3.49 -22.49 3.52
C ARG A 33 1.97 -22.64 3.56
N LEU A 34 1.37 -22.67 2.37
CA LEU A 34 -0.06 -22.91 2.16
C LEU A 34 -0.47 -24.35 2.48
N SER A 35 -0.58 -24.65 3.77
CA SER A 35 -1.66 -25.53 4.27
C SER A 35 -2.89 -24.64 4.51
N LYS A 36 -4.12 -25.18 4.37
CA LYS A 36 -5.39 -24.45 4.57
C LYS A 36 -5.45 -23.57 5.84
N LYS A 37 -4.62 -23.88 6.86
CA LYS A 37 -4.46 -23.14 8.13
C LYS A 37 -3.74 -21.78 7.99
N SER A 38 -2.96 -21.58 6.93
CA SER A 38 -2.19 -20.36 6.68
C SER A 38 -3.01 -19.24 6.04
N ALA A 39 -4.03 -19.57 5.23
CA ALA A 39 -4.95 -18.57 4.67
C ALA A 39 -5.77 -17.87 5.78
N GLU A 40 -6.14 -18.59 6.84
CA GLU A 40 -6.72 -18.02 8.07
C GLU A 40 -5.73 -17.15 8.84
N ARG A 41 -4.46 -17.52 8.91
CA ARG A 41 -3.40 -16.70 9.53
C ARG A 41 -3.07 -15.46 8.70
N GLN A 42 -3.09 -15.57 7.38
CA GLN A 42 -2.97 -14.46 6.43
C GLN A 42 -4.14 -13.50 6.60
N ARG A 43 -5.37 -14.03 6.70
CA ARG A 43 -6.56 -13.24 7.02
C ARG A 43 -6.43 -12.60 8.39
N ALA A 44 -6.00 -13.30 9.44
CA ALA A 44 -5.84 -12.72 10.78
C ALA A 44 -4.74 -11.64 10.86
N LEU A 45 -3.66 -11.77 10.07
CA LEU A 45 -2.62 -10.75 9.91
C LEU A 45 -3.10 -9.58 9.05
N ALA A 46 -3.83 -9.86 7.98
CA ALA A 46 -4.47 -8.84 7.14
C ALA A 46 -5.54 -8.08 7.95
N THR A 47 -6.34 -8.75 8.77
CA THR A 47 -7.42 -8.13 9.57
C THR A 47 -6.91 -7.04 10.53
N ARG A 48 -5.59 -6.98 10.80
CA ARG A 48 -4.96 -5.94 11.62
C ARG A 48 -4.46 -4.71 10.85
N CYS A 49 -4.35 -4.76 9.54
CA CYS A 49 -3.89 -3.64 8.71
C CYS A 49 -5.04 -3.01 7.90
N LYS A 50 -4.97 -1.70 7.66
CA LYS A 50 -6.10 -0.88 7.16
C LYS A 50 -6.60 -1.29 5.78
N ASN A 51 -5.69 -1.65 4.89
CA ASN A 51 -5.97 -1.95 3.47
C ASN A 51 -6.12 -3.45 3.16
N ALA A 52 -6.26 -4.30 4.18
CA ALA A 52 -6.43 -5.73 4.01
C ALA A 52 -7.61 -6.18 3.13
N PRO A 53 -8.79 -5.54 3.17
CA PRO A 53 -9.89 -5.88 2.28
C PRO A 53 -9.61 -5.54 0.81
N TYR A 54 -8.55 -4.78 0.52
CA TYR A 54 -8.29 -4.16 -0.78
C TYR A 54 -6.91 -4.53 -1.36
N PRO A 55 -6.61 -5.82 -1.58
CA PRO A 55 -5.43 -6.20 -2.35
C PRO A 55 -5.62 -5.90 -3.84
N ASP A 56 -4.52 -5.86 -4.58
CA ASP A 56 -4.56 -5.85 -6.05
C ASP A 56 -5.06 -7.20 -6.63
N LYS A 57 -5.20 -7.27 -7.96
CA LYS A 57 -5.63 -8.48 -8.67
C LYS A 57 -4.75 -9.70 -8.40
N TYR A 58 -3.49 -9.51 -8.00
CA TYR A 58 -2.50 -10.55 -7.77
C TYR A 58 -2.29 -10.87 -6.28
N GLY A 59 -3.00 -10.18 -5.40
CA GLY A 59 -2.95 -10.36 -3.95
C GLY A 59 -1.81 -9.59 -3.27
N HIS A 60 -1.26 -8.54 -3.89
CA HIS A 60 -0.29 -7.64 -3.27
C HIS A 60 -0.98 -6.39 -2.71
N TYR A 61 -0.34 -5.78 -1.71
CA TYR A 61 -0.79 -4.50 -1.15
C TYR A 61 -0.01 -3.33 -1.73
N ARG A 62 -0.53 -2.12 -1.46
CA ARG A 62 -0.02 -0.88 -2.06
C ARG A 62 1.45 -0.65 -1.72
N GLU A 63 2.18 -0.12 -2.68
CA GLU A 63 3.55 0.37 -2.51
C GLU A 63 3.58 1.84 -2.90
N VAL A 64 3.91 2.71 -1.94
CA VAL A 64 3.75 4.17 -2.03
C VAL A 64 4.50 4.76 -3.22
N SER A 65 5.75 4.32 -3.42
CA SER A 65 6.63 4.78 -4.49
C SER A 65 6.02 4.56 -5.88
N ILE A 66 5.30 3.44 -6.08
CA ILE A 66 4.66 3.08 -7.35
C ILE A 66 3.36 3.87 -7.54
N VAL A 67 2.53 3.91 -6.49
CA VAL A 67 1.21 4.56 -6.53
C VAL A 67 1.35 6.08 -6.79
N GLN A 68 2.36 6.72 -6.18
CA GLN A 68 2.64 8.14 -6.35
C GLN A 68 2.86 8.56 -7.82
N ILE A 69 3.48 7.70 -8.65
CA ILE A 69 3.78 8.03 -10.06
C ILE A 69 2.48 8.32 -10.82
N LYS A 70 1.45 7.47 -10.62
CA LYS A 70 0.15 7.64 -11.27
C LYS A 70 -0.60 8.86 -10.74
N HIS A 71 -0.61 9.06 -9.41
CA HIS A 71 -1.30 10.22 -8.84
C HIS A 71 -0.67 11.56 -9.25
N HIS A 72 0.66 11.65 -9.28
CA HIS A 72 1.35 12.83 -9.78
C HIS A 72 0.99 13.07 -11.25
N TRP A 73 0.99 12.03 -12.09
CA TRP A 73 0.64 12.20 -13.51
C TRP A 73 -0.81 12.65 -13.74
N TRP A 74 -1.76 12.20 -12.92
CA TRP A 74 -3.16 12.61 -13.05
C TRP A 74 -3.46 13.99 -12.43
N TRP A 75 -2.69 14.41 -11.43
CA TRP A 75 -2.88 15.70 -10.77
C TRP A 75 -2.38 16.89 -11.60
N LYS A 76 -1.29 16.69 -12.36
CA LYS A 76 -0.69 17.73 -13.22
C LYS A 76 -1.47 17.90 -14.52
#